data_AF-A0A7W0A1Z3-F1
#
_entry.id   AF-A0A7W0A1Z3-F1
#
_cell.length_a   1.000
_cell.length_b   1.000
_cell.length_c   1.000
_cell.angle_alpha   90.00
_cell.angle_beta   90.00
_cell.angle_gamma   90.00
#
_symmetry.space_group_name_H-M   'P 1'
#
loop_
_entity.id
_entity.type
_entity.pdbx_description
1 polymer ?
#
loop_
_entity_poly.entity_id
_entity_poly.type
_entity_poly.pdbx_seq_one_letter_code
_entity_poly.pdbx_strand_id
1 'polypeptide(L)'
;MGELLHPTIRPSHLAVRRWLRETLRAGESVVVPEIIDYEYRRKLLHFGDATRVQALDGFSAGLTYEPLTTASMRMAAALWAEARRAGLRTAGDNAIDIDMILIAQWRQVAARLGTDVIIATTNVRHLSRFTDARLWRDIV
;
A
#
# COMPACT_ATOMS: atom_id res chain seq x y z
N MET A 1 -5.48 -2.01 -2.81
CA MET A 1 -6.12 -3.34 -2.68
C MET A 1 -7.64 -3.34 -2.86
N GLY A 2 -8.40 -2.44 -2.23
CA GLY A 2 -9.88 -2.47 -2.28
C GLY A 2 -10.51 -2.47 -3.69
N GLU A 3 -10.06 -1.60 -4.61
CA GLU A 3 -10.56 -1.60 -6.00
C GLU A 3 -10.13 -2.85 -6.79
N LEU A 4 -8.91 -3.32 -6.56
CA LEU A 4 -8.32 -4.46 -7.24
C LEU A 4 -9.07 -5.76 -6.90
N LEU A 5 -9.43 -5.93 -5.63
CA LEU A 5 -10.00 -7.15 -5.06
C LEU A 5 -11.52 -7.07 -4.85
N HIS A 6 -12.16 -6.06 -5.43
CA HIS A 6 -13.61 -5.92 -5.33
C HIS A 6 -14.33 -7.06 -6.10
N PRO A 7 -15.35 -7.72 -5.52
CA PRO A 7 -16.07 -8.83 -6.15
C PRO A 7 -17.02 -8.36 -7.25
N THR A 8 -17.69 -7.23 -7.05
CA THR A 8 -18.48 -6.61 -8.11
C THR A 8 -17.54 -6.09 -9.18
N ILE A 9 -17.77 -6.47 -10.43
CA ILE A 9 -16.97 -6.02 -11.56
C ILE A 9 -17.54 -4.69 -12.05
N ARG A 10 -16.78 -3.61 -11.86
CA ARG A 10 -17.03 -2.30 -12.48
C ARG A 10 -15.93 -2.01 -13.50
N PRO A 11 -16.15 -1.13 -14.49
CA PRO A 11 -15.12 -0.75 -15.45
C PRO A 11 -13.80 -0.32 -14.79
N SER A 12 -13.85 0.42 -13.68
CA SER A 12 -12.67 0.83 -12.92
C SER A 12 -11.88 -0.35 -12.34
N HIS A 13 -12.56 -1.39 -11.85
CA HIS A 13 -11.91 -2.59 -11.28
C HIS A 13 -11.24 -3.43 -12.36
N LEU A 14 -11.86 -3.54 -13.55
CA LEU A 14 -11.24 -4.22 -14.69
C LEU A 14 -10.02 -3.45 -15.20
N ALA A 15 -10.09 -2.12 -15.19
CA ALA A 15 -9.00 -1.28 -15.67
C ALA A 15 -7.78 -1.36 -14.75
N VAL A 16 -7.94 -1.31 -13.42
CA VAL A 16 -6.81 -1.47 -12.48
C VAL A 16 -6.20 -2.88 -12.54
N ARG A 17 -7.03 -3.93 -12.71
CA ARG A 17 -6.53 -5.31 -12.92
C ARG A 17 -5.80 -5.48 -14.25
N ARG A 18 -6.19 -4.72 -15.28
CA ARG A 18 -5.50 -4.73 -16.57
C ARG A 18 -4.15 -4.04 -16.44
N TRP A 19 -4.15 -2.82 -15.89
CA TRP A 19 -2.92 -2.07 -15.63
C TRP A 19 -1.91 -2.92 -14.85
N LEU A 20 -2.32 -3.55 -13.74
CA LEU A 20 -1.42 -4.38 -12.96
C LEU A 20 -0.83 -5.56 -13.74
N ARG A 21 -1.63 -6.21 -14.60
CA ARG A 21 -1.14 -7.29 -15.46
C ARG A 21 -0.16 -6.77 -16.52
N GLU A 22 -0.39 -5.58 -17.05
CA GLU A 22 0.49 -4.94 -18.03
C GLU A 22 1.81 -4.52 -17.38
N THR A 23 1.77 -3.93 -16.17
CA THR A 23 2.94 -3.61 -15.35
C THR A 23 3.79 -4.86 -15.08
N LEU A 24 3.18 -5.96 -14.62
CA LEU A 24 3.89 -7.22 -14.40
C LEU A 24 4.48 -7.81 -15.70
N ARG A 25 3.77 -7.68 -16.84
CA ARG A 25 4.26 -8.14 -18.15
C ARG A 25 5.40 -7.30 -18.70
N ALA A 26 5.46 -6.02 -18.34
CA ALA A 26 6.56 -5.14 -18.67
C ALA A 26 7.85 -5.46 -17.89
N GLY A 27 7.78 -6.36 -16.89
CA GLY A 27 8.91 -6.75 -16.06
C GLY A 27 9.06 -5.91 -14.79
N GLU A 28 8.10 -5.02 -14.51
CA GLU A 28 8.12 -4.18 -13.32
C GLU A 28 7.88 -4.99 -12.05
N SER A 29 8.60 -4.64 -10.99
CA SER A 29 8.46 -5.28 -9.68
C SER A 29 7.26 -4.70 -8.93
N VAL A 30 6.27 -5.55 -8.64
CA VAL A 30 5.12 -5.17 -7.80
C VAL A 30 5.30 -5.77 -6.41
N VAL A 31 5.31 -4.88 -5.41
CA VAL A 31 5.50 -5.24 -4.00
C VAL A 31 4.21 -5.00 -3.22
N VAL A 32 3.87 -5.94 -2.33
CA VAL A 32 2.75 -5.83 -1.40
C VAL A 32 3.28 -5.40 -0.02
N PRO A 33 2.96 -4.20 0.47
CA PRO A 33 3.32 -3.81 1.83
C PRO A 33 2.53 -4.65 2.85
N GLU A 34 3.22 -5.35 3.74
CA GLU A 34 2.58 -6.24 4.72
C GLU A 34 1.59 -5.50 5.63
N ILE A 35 1.85 -4.23 5.96
CA ILE A 35 0.90 -3.41 6.74
C ILE A 35 -0.43 -3.19 6.00
N ILE A 36 -0.40 -3.07 4.67
CA ILE A 36 -1.60 -2.85 3.86
C ILE A 36 -2.38 -4.15 3.66
N ASP A 37 -1.68 -5.28 3.53
CA ASP A 37 -2.34 -6.59 3.63
C ASP A 37 -3.03 -6.73 4.98
N TYR A 38 -2.34 -6.48 6.10
CA TYR A 38 -2.92 -6.55 7.44
C TYR A 38 -4.15 -5.65 7.59
N GLU A 39 -4.09 -4.38 7.18
CA GLU A 39 -5.21 -3.44 7.30
C GLU A 39 -6.44 -3.92 6.52
N TYR A 40 -6.22 -4.40 5.29
CA TYR A 40 -7.30 -4.87 4.44
C TYR A 40 -7.85 -6.21 4.95
N ARG A 41 -6.97 -7.18 5.22
CA ARG A 41 -7.29 -8.52 5.71
C ARG A 41 -8.05 -8.48 7.03
N ARG A 42 -7.59 -7.71 8.02
CA ARG A 42 -8.26 -7.63 9.34
C ARG A 42 -9.70 -7.13 9.22
N LYS A 43 -9.96 -6.21 8.28
CA LYS A 43 -11.30 -5.69 8.01
C LYS A 43 -12.18 -6.78 7.39
N LEU A 44 -11.66 -7.52 6.41
CA LEU A 44 -12.39 -8.63 5.80
C LEU A 44 -12.72 -9.73 6.82
N LEU A 45 -11.74 -10.10 7.66
CA LEU A 45 -11.91 -11.07 8.74
C LEU A 45 -12.94 -10.61 9.76
N HIS A 46 -12.91 -9.34 10.16
CA HIS A 46 -13.91 -8.77 11.07
C HIS A 46 -15.35 -8.88 10.52
N PHE A 47 -15.52 -8.72 9.21
CA PHE A 47 -16.81 -8.90 8.54
C PHE A 47 -17.14 -10.35 8.15
N GLY A 48 -16.24 -11.30 8.42
CA GLY A 48 -16.43 -12.71 8.04
C GLY A 48 -16.41 -12.97 6.53
N ASP A 49 -15.78 -12.09 5.73
CA ASP A 49 -15.77 -12.18 4.26
C ASP A 49 -14.69 -13.15 3.75
N ALA A 50 -14.93 -14.45 3.93
CA ALA A 50 -14.01 -15.51 3.54
C ALA A 50 -13.68 -15.48 2.03
N THR A 51 -14.64 -15.13 1.19
CA THR A 51 -14.44 -15.04 -0.27
C THR A 51 -13.41 -13.97 -0.63
N ARG A 52 -13.50 -12.76 -0.04
CA ARG A 52 -12.51 -11.72 -0.30
C ARG A 52 -11.14 -12.02 0.34
N VAL A 53 -11.10 -12.74 1.46
CA VAL A 53 -9.83 -13.22 2.03
C VAL A 53 -9.14 -14.18 1.07
N GLN A 54 -9.86 -15.16 0.53
CA GLN A 54 -9.32 -16.09 -0.46
C GLN A 54 -8.87 -15.38 -1.74
N ALA A 55 -9.60 -14.35 -2.18
CA ALA A 55 -9.20 -13.52 -3.32
C ALA A 55 -7.91 -12.71 -3.04
N LEU A 56 -7.74 -12.21 -1.81
CA LEU A 56 -6.52 -11.57 -1.37
C LEU A 56 -5.34 -12.56 -1.37
N ASP A 57 -5.53 -13.77 -0.83
CA ASP A 57 -4.50 -14.81 -0.81
C ASP A 57 -4.06 -15.20 -2.22
N GLY A 58 -5.02 -15.42 -3.13
CA GLY A 58 -4.73 -15.75 -4.53
C GLY A 58 -4.05 -14.61 -5.29
N PHE A 59 -4.42 -13.36 -5.00
CA PHE A 59 -3.76 -12.18 -5.57
C PHE A 59 -2.29 -12.09 -5.16
N SER A 60 -2.02 -12.35 -3.89
CA SER A 60 -0.74 -12.17 -3.25
C SER A 60 0.24 -13.33 -3.47
N ALA A 61 -0.24 -14.52 -3.86
CA ALA A 61 0.57 -15.74 -3.99
C ALA A 61 1.78 -15.63 -4.95
N GLY A 62 1.75 -14.70 -5.91
CA GLY A 62 2.84 -14.47 -6.86
C GLY A 62 3.60 -13.16 -6.67
N LEU A 63 3.32 -12.40 -5.61
CA LEU A 63 3.89 -11.08 -5.37
C LEU A 63 4.85 -11.10 -4.18
N THR A 64 5.87 -10.25 -4.24
CA THR A 64 6.79 -10.07 -3.12
C THR A 64 6.14 -9.22 -2.05
N TYR A 65 6.18 -9.68 -0.80
CA TYR A 65 5.79 -8.88 0.34
C TYR A 65 6.96 -8.04 0.83
N GLU A 66 6.70 -6.78 1.16
CA GLU A 66 7.62 -6.00 1.98
C GLU A 66 7.35 -6.33 3.46
N PRO A 67 8.30 -6.96 4.17
CA PRO A 67 8.08 -7.41 5.54
C PRO A 67 8.03 -6.25 6.54
N LEU A 68 7.26 -6.45 7.60
CA LEU A 68 7.13 -5.55 8.72
C LEU A 68 8.26 -5.82 9.72
N THR A 69 9.36 -5.09 9.57
CA THR A 69 10.57 -5.26 10.37
C THR A 69 10.62 -4.29 11.55
N THR A 70 11.44 -4.60 12.57
CA THR A 70 11.75 -3.64 13.65
C THR A 70 12.27 -2.31 13.11
N ALA A 71 13.05 -2.33 12.03
CA ALA A 71 13.54 -1.13 11.36
C ALA A 71 12.39 -0.32 10.75
N SER A 72 11.42 -0.97 10.08
CA SER A 72 10.24 -0.30 9.51
C SER A 72 9.42 0.40 10.60
N MET A 73 9.21 -0.25 11.74
CA MET A 73 8.41 0.31 12.84
C MET A 73 9.10 1.48 13.53
N ARG A 74 10.42 1.39 13.75
CA ARG A 74 11.20 2.50 14.32
C ARG A 74 11.21 3.71 13.38
N MET A 75 11.34 3.48 12.08
CA MET A 75 11.27 4.55 11.08
C MET A 75 9.87 5.18 11.03
N ALA A 76 8.82 4.39 11.06
CA ALA A 76 7.44 4.88 11.10
C ALA A 76 7.18 5.77 12.33
N ALA A 77 7.69 5.38 13.51
CA ALA A 77 7.57 6.17 14.73
C ALA A 77 8.29 7.53 14.62
N ALA A 78 9.49 7.55 14.02
CA ALA A 78 10.22 8.79 13.78
C ALA A 78 9.46 9.72 12.81
N LEU A 79 9.00 9.18 11.68
CA LEU A 79 8.20 9.90 10.67
C LEU A 79 6.92 10.49 11.27
N TRP A 80 6.21 9.69 12.07
CA TRP A 80 5.01 10.12 12.78
C TRP A 80 5.26 11.32 13.70
N ALA A 81 6.36 11.27 14.46
CA ALA A 81 6.72 12.35 15.38
C ALA A 81 7.11 13.62 14.62
N GLU A 82 7.86 13.50 13.53
CA GLU A 82 8.23 14.60 12.64
C GLU A 82 6.98 15.25 12.01
N ALA A 83 6.08 14.44 11.44
CA ALA A 83 4.85 14.92 10.84
C ALA A 83 3.99 15.70 11.85
N ARG A 84 3.85 15.20 13.08
CA ARG A 84 3.11 15.92 14.13
C ARG A 84 3.76 17.24 14.51
N ARG A 85 5.08 17.28 14.69
CA ARG A 85 5.80 18.53 15.00
C ARG A 85 5.64 19.56 13.89
N ALA A 86 5.53 19.12 12.64
CA ALA A 86 5.28 19.97 11.48
C ALA A 86 3.80 20.38 11.28
N GLY A 87 2.88 19.98 12.16
CA GLY A 87 1.43 20.25 12.00
C GLY A 87 0.76 19.39 10.92
N LEU A 88 1.45 18.37 10.43
CA LEU A 88 1.05 17.53 9.31
C LEU A 88 0.37 16.24 9.78
N ARG A 89 -0.79 16.36 10.44
CA ARG A 89 -1.55 15.21 10.95
C ARG A 89 -2.12 14.33 9.81
N THR A 90 -1.75 13.05 9.80
CA THR A 90 -2.22 12.01 8.86
C THR A 90 -3.21 11.03 9.50
N ALA A 91 -3.15 10.86 10.82
CA ALA A 91 -4.12 10.10 11.62
C ALA A 91 -4.49 10.82 12.93
N GLY A 92 -5.58 10.39 13.56
CA GLY A 92 -6.00 10.89 14.88
C GLY A 92 -4.98 10.61 15.99
N ASP A 93 -5.11 11.27 17.15
CA ASP A 93 -4.15 11.11 18.26
C ASP A 93 -4.12 9.70 18.87
N ASN A 94 -5.25 9.00 18.83
CA ASN A 94 -5.37 7.67 19.41
C ASN A 94 -5.32 6.54 18.37
N ALA A 95 -4.98 6.86 17.12
CA ALA A 95 -4.93 5.89 16.03
C ALA A 95 -3.48 5.54 15.68
N ILE A 96 -3.20 4.26 15.45
CA ILE A 96 -1.98 3.83 14.78
C ILE A 96 -2.02 4.41 13.35
N ASP A 97 -0.96 5.13 13.00
CA ASP A 97 -0.85 5.78 11.70
C ASP A 97 -0.27 4.79 10.68
N ILE A 98 -1.16 4.08 9.99
CA ILE A 98 -0.81 3.07 8.99
C ILE A 98 -0.10 3.70 7.79
N ASP A 99 -0.44 4.95 7.44
CA ASP A 99 0.24 5.69 6.36
C ASP A 99 1.73 5.86 6.70
N MET A 100 2.09 6.18 7.95
CA MET A 100 3.50 6.29 8.37
C MET A 100 4.26 4.96 8.30
N ILE A 101 3.61 3.83 8.59
CA ILE A 101 4.21 2.50 8.44
C ILE A 101 4.40 2.16 6.96
N LEU A 102 3.42 2.45 6.12
CA LEU A 102 3.53 2.28 4.67
C LEU A 102 4.68 3.13 4.09
N ILE A 103 4.80 4.39 4.50
CA ILE A 103 5.88 5.28 4.08
C ILE A 103 7.25 4.73 4.51
N ALA A 104 7.35 4.17 5.72
CA ALA A 104 8.59 3.53 6.17
C ALA A 104 8.97 2.31 5.31
N GLN A 105 8.00 1.45 4.99
CA GLN A 105 8.22 0.31 4.09
C GLN A 105 8.62 0.77 2.68
N TRP A 106 7.95 1.81 2.14
CA TRP A 106 8.33 2.42 0.87
C TRP A 106 9.78 2.93 0.88
N ARG A 107 10.21 3.61 1.95
CA ARG A 107 11.61 4.07 2.08
C ARG A 107 12.61 2.91 2.11
N GLN A 108 12.26 1.79 2.73
CA GLN A 108 13.11 0.61 2.74
C GLN A 108 13.22 -0.02 1.34
N VAL A 109 12.12 -0.06 0.58
CA VAL A 109 12.12 -0.55 -0.81
C VAL A 109 12.94 0.38 -1.69
N ALA A 110 12.72 1.69 -1.60
CA ALA A 110 13.48 2.69 -2.34
C ALA A 110 14.98 2.64 -2.02
N ALA A 111 15.35 2.44 -0.76
CA ALA A 111 16.76 2.29 -0.38
C ALA A 111 17.40 1.01 -0.97
N ARG A 112 16.63 -0.05 -1.23
CA ARG A 112 17.11 -1.30 -1.83
C ARG A 112 17.14 -1.28 -3.35
N LEU A 113 16.15 -0.67 -3.98
CA LEU A 113 15.94 -0.71 -5.44
C LEU A 113 16.40 0.55 -6.17
N GLY A 114 16.55 1.69 -5.47
CA GLY A 114 16.86 2.99 -6.08
C GLY A 114 15.66 3.95 -6.13
N THR A 115 15.76 4.99 -6.97
CA THR A 115 14.87 6.18 -6.94
C THR A 115 13.50 6.02 -7.62
N ASP A 116 13.18 4.86 -8.19
CA ASP A 116 11.98 4.68 -9.03
C ASP A 116 10.91 3.81 -8.35
N VAL A 117 10.64 4.06 -7.06
CA VAL A 117 9.59 3.35 -6.32
C VAL A 117 8.37 4.24 -6.17
N ILE A 118 7.22 3.79 -6.66
CA ILE A 118 5.96 4.55 -6.64
C ILE A 118 4.91 3.80 -5.82
N ILE A 119 4.20 4.52 -4.94
CA ILE A 119 3.00 3.99 -4.27
C ILE A 119 1.77 4.23 -5.16
N ALA A 120 1.24 3.17 -5.77
CA ALA A 120 -0.02 3.21 -6.49
C ALA A 120 -1.21 3.24 -5.51
N THR A 121 -1.89 4.38 -5.36
CA THR A 121 -2.90 4.59 -4.32
C THR A 121 -3.96 5.62 -4.73
N THR A 122 -5.17 5.50 -4.16
CA THR A 122 -6.20 6.54 -4.25
C THR A 122 -6.05 7.62 -3.17
N ASN A 123 -5.28 7.36 -2.11
CA ASN A 123 -4.98 8.34 -1.05
C ASN A 123 -3.73 9.18 -1.38
N VAL A 124 -3.69 9.75 -2.60
CA VAL A 124 -2.53 10.51 -3.07
C VAL A 124 -2.24 11.70 -2.16
N ARG A 125 -3.27 12.46 -1.77
CA ARG A 125 -3.14 13.70 -0.98
C ARG A 125 -2.31 13.52 0.30
N HIS A 126 -2.45 12.40 1.00
CA HIS A 126 -1.74 12.18 2.27
C HIS A 126 -0.33 11.66 2.03
N LEU A 127 -0.18 10.72 1.10
CA LEU A 127 1.08 10.00 0.89
C LEU A 127 2.09 10.80 0.05
N SER A 128 1.62 11.62 -0.91
CA SER A 128 2.47 12.43 -1.79
C SER A 128 3.27 13.52 -1.07
N ARG A 129 2.98 13.75 0.22
CA ARG A 129 3.73 14.68 1.09
C ARG A 129 5.03 14.05 1.59
N PHE A 130 5.18 12.74 1.46
CA PHE A 130 6.30 11.97 2.02
C PHE A 130 6.97 11.04 1.01
N THR A 131 6.25 10.63 -0.05
CA THR A 131 6.70 9.64 -1.04
C THR A 131 6.25 10.03 -2.44
N ASP A 132 6.78 9.34 -3.46
CA ASP A 132 6.13 9.35 -4.77
C ASP A 132 4.88 8.46 -4.70
N ALA A 133 3.71 9.10 -4.65
CA ALA A 133 2.41 8.44 -4.59
C ALA A 133 1.54 8.95 -5.72
N ARG A 134 0.98 8.05 -6.53
CA ARG A 134 0.21 8.38 -7.72
C ARG A 134 -1.04 7.51 -7.81
N LEU A 135 -2.04 7.99 -8.53
CA LEU A 135 -3.10 7.09 -9.01
C LEU A 135 -2.47 6.10 -9.99
N TRP A 136 -2.93 4.86 -9.99
CA TRP A 136 -2.40 3.82 -10.87
C TRP A 136 -2.46 4.20 -12.36
N ARG A 137 -3.43 5.03 -12.76
CA ARG A 137 -3.59 5.51 -14.15
C ARG A 137 -2.50 6.47 -14.60
N ASP A 138 -1.78 7.07 -13.65
CA ASP A 138 -0.75 8.07 -13.90
C ASP A 138 0.67 7.44 -13.85
N ILE A 139 0.74 6.11 -13.78
CA ILE A 139 1.98 5.32 -13.78
C ILE A 139 2.08 4.65 -15.15
N VAL A 140 3.04 5.11 -15.96
CA VAL A 140 3.35 4.66 -17.32
C VAL A 140 4.56 3.74 -17.35
#